data_AF-A0A3D5E9W3-F1
#
_entry.id   AF-A0A3D5E9W3-F1
#
_cell.length_a   1.000
_cell.length_b   1.000
_cell.length_c   1.000
_cell.angle_alpha   90.00
_cell.angle_beta   90.00
_cell.angle_gamma   90.00
#
_symmetry.space_group_name_H-M   'P 1'
#
loop_
_entity.id
_entity.type
_entity.pdbx_description
1 polymer ?
#
loop_
_entity_poly.entity_id
_entity_poly.type
_entity_poly.pdbx_seq_one_letter_code
_entity_poly.pdbx_strand_id
1 'polypeptide(L)' 'GQSAVESTANLNAINTAKGEKPWALSFSYGRGLQAPALAAWGGQVENEKAAQAAFFERARLNGLARDGQYEGETTPTTAD' A
#
# COMPACT_ATOMS: atom_id res chain seq x y z
N GLY A 1 -6.63 13.36 -5.27
CA GLY A 1 -6.76 12.08 -4.57
C GLY A 1 -5.56 11.89 -3.66
N GLN A 2 -5.69 11.08 -2.62
CA GLN A 2 -4.62 10.83 -1.64
C GLN A 2 -3.39 10.16 -2.28
N SER A 3 -2.23 10.34 -1.66
CA SER A 3 -1.02 9.58 -2.02
C SER A 3 -1.14 8.11 -1.61
N ALA A 4 -0.26 7.25 -2.13
CA ALA A 4 -0.22 5.83 -1.77
C ALA A 4 0.00 5.62 -0.26
N VAL A 5 0.98 6.34 0.31
CA VAL A 5 1.30 6.30 1.74
C VAL A 5 0.15 6.83 2.58
N GLU A 6 -0.41 7.97 2.21
CA GLU A 6 -1.53 8.60 2.91
C GLU A 6 -2.78 7.70 2.91
N SER A 7 -3.10 7.08 1.77
CA SER A 7 -4.25 6.16 1.68
C SER A 7 -4.07 4.94 2.59
N THR A 8 -2.85 4.39 2.67
CA THR A 8 -2.53 3.28 3.59
C THR A 8 -2.65 3.71 5.05
N ALA A 9 -2.03 4.85 5.41
CA ALA A 9 -2.04 5.36 6.78
C ALA A 9 -3.46 5.69 7.27
N ASN A 10 -4.29 6.28 6.40
CA ASN A 10 -5.67 6.62 6.73
C ASN A 10 -6.52 5.36 6.93
N LEU A 11 -6.38 4.33 6.07
CA LEU A 11 -7.07 3.05 6.26
C LEU A 11 -6.69 2.40 7.60
N ASN A 12 -5.40 2.45 7.96
CA ASN A 12 -4.92 1.94 9.23
C ASN A 12 -5.51 2.70 10.41
N ALA A 13 -5.53 4.03 10.35
CA ALA A 13 -6.13 4.87 11.38
C ALA A 13 -7.63 4.56 11.56
N ILE A 14 -8.36 4.33 10.47
CA ILE A 14 -9.76 3.91 10.50
C ILE A 14 -9.92 2.56 11.21
N ASN A 15 -9.08 1.56 10.87
CA ASN A 15 -9.19 0.23 11.44
C ASN A 15 -8.71 0.15 12.91
N THR A 16 -7.78 1.02 13.32
CA THR A 16 -7.29 1.12 14.70
C THR A 16 -8.12 2.04 15.59
N ALA A 17 -9.00 2.87 15.02
CA ALA A 17 -9.87 3.75 15.78
C ALA A 17 -10.77 2.98 16.75
N LYS A 18 -10.98 3.55 17.94
CA LYS A 18 -11.86 2.98 18.97
C LYS A 18 -13.31 2.96 18.48
N GLY A 19 -14.04 1.91 18.88
CA GLY A 19 -15.44 1.71 18.53
C GLY A 19 -15.66 0.43 17.73
N GLU A 20 -16.88 -0.10 17.83
CA GLU A 20 -17.29 -1.27 17.07
C GLU A 20 -17.35 -0.96 15.57
N LYS A 21 -16.83 -1.88 14.77
CA LYS A 21 -16.86 -1.83 13.30
C LYS A 21 -17.58 -3.10 12.82
N PRO A 22 -18.91 -3.08 12.69
CA PRO A 22 -19.69 -4.30 12.36
C PRO A 22 -19.51 -4.76 10.91
N TRP A 23 -18.80 -3.99 10.07
CA TRP A 23 -18.48 -4.33 8.70
C TRP A 23 -16.97 -4.23 8.46
N ALA A 24 -16.47 -5.01 7.50
CA ALA A 24 -15.08 -4.92 7.07
C ALA A 24 -14.81 -3.56 6.41
N LEU A 25 -13.80 -2.84 6.92
CA LEU A 25 -13.32 -1.60 6.34
C LEU A 25 -12.04 -1.89 5.55
N SER A 26 -12.19 -2.01 4.23
CA SER A 26 -11.11 -2.40 3.32
C SER A 26 -10.89 -1.33 2.25
N PHE A 27 -10.09 -1.66 1.23
CA PHE A 27 -9.68 -0.74 0.18
C PHE A 27 -10.15 -1.18 -1.20
N SER A 28 -10.42 -0.19 -2.05
CA SER A 28 -10.62 -0.34 -3.50
C SER A 28 -9.88 0.81 -4.18
N TYR A 29 -8.55 0.68 -4.28
CA TYR A 29 -7.68 1.77 -4.70
C TYR A 29 -7.21 1.61 -6.14
N GLY A 30 -7.36 2.69 -6.92
CA GLY A 30 -6.64 2.88 -8.18
C GLY A 30 -5.26 3.47 -7.91
N ARG A 31 -5.16 4.81 -7.87
CA ARG A 31 -3.88 5.52 -7.71
C ARG A 31 -3.10 5.14 -6.43
N GLY A 32 -3.79 4.91 -5.32
CA GLY A 32 -3.17 4.51 -4.05
C GLY A 32 -2.49 3.14 -4.09
N LEU A 33 -2.78 2.32 -5.12
CA LEU A 33 -2.16 1.01 -5.35
C LEU A 33 -1.18 1.02 -6.53
N GLN A 34 -1.56 1.64 -7.65
CA GLN A 34 -0.82 1.55 -8.91
C GLN A 34 0.28 2.60 -9.08
N ALA A 35 0.20 3.76 -8.40
CA ALA A 35 1.17 4.84 -8.62
C ALA A 35 2.64 4.45 -8.37
N PRO A 36 3.01 3.72 -7.30
CA PRO A 36 4.38 3.26 -7.10
C PRO A 36 4.84 2.28 -8.19
N ALA A 37 3.96 1.38 -8.61
CA ALA A 37 4.25 0.40 -9.67
C ALA A 37 4.49 1.07 -11.03
N LEU A 38 3.66 2.06 -11.39
CA LEU A 38 3.82 2.83 -12.62
C LEU A 38 5.11 3.66 -12.60
N ALA A 39 5.47 4.24 -11.46
CA ALA A 39 6.72 4.97 -11.29
C ALA A 39 7.95 4.04 -11.43
N ALA A 40 7.91 2.85 -10.83
CA ALA A 40 8.98 1.85 -10.94
C ALA A 40 9.09 1.28 -12.37
N TRP A 41 7.96 1.13 -13.07
CA TRP A 41 7.95 0.65 -14.45
C TRP A 41 8.58 1.65 -15.42
N GLY A 42 8.18 2.92 -15.36
CA GLY A 42 8.66 3.95 -16.27
C GLY A 42 8.33 3.71 -17.75
N GLY A 43 7.43 2.77 -18.05
CA GLY A 43 7.09 2.36 -19.42
C GLY A 43 8.11 1.43 -20.09
N GLN A 44 9.11 0.97 -19.35
CA GLN A 44 10.22 0.16 -19.87
C GLN A 44 10.01 -1.31 -19.53
N VAL A 45 10.13 -2.20 -20.52
CA VAL A 45 9.85 -3.64 -20.35
C VAL A 45 10.84 -4.29 -19.38
N GLU A 46 12.09 -3.84 -19.38
CA GLU A 46 13.13 -4.31 -18.46
C GLU A 46 12.78 -4.07 -16.98
N ASN A 47 11.89 -3.11 -16.67
CA ASN A 47 11.49 -2.77 -15.31
C ASN A 47 10.26 -3.54 -14.81
N GLU A 48 9.73 -4.50 -15.59
CA GLU A 48 8.51 -5.24 -15.25
C GLU A 48 8.57 -5.85 -13.83
N LYS A 49 9.69 -6.49 -13.49
CA LYS A 49 9.86 -7.10 -12.16
C LYS A 49 9.88 -6.08 -11.03
N ALA A 50 10.50 -4.92 -11.24
CA ALA A 50 10.53 -3.84 -10.25
C ALA A 50 9.13 -3.25 -10.05
N ALA A 51 8.37 -3.08 -11.13
CA ALA A 51 6.98 -2.63 -11.09
C ALA A 51 6.07 -3.61 -10.34
N GLN A 52 6.20 -4.91 -10.62
CA GLN A 52 5.47 -5.97 -9.91
C GLN A 52 5.82 -5.97 -8.42
N ALA A 53 7.11 -5.89 -8.06
CA ALA A 53 7.55 -5.84 -6.67
C ALA A 53 6.94 -4.64 -5.92
N ALA A 54 6.95 -3.45 -6.54
CA ALA A 54 6.34 -2.25 -5.97
C ALA A 54 4.81 -2.39 -5.81
N PHE A 55 4.13 -3.03 -6.76
CA PHE A 55 2.70 -3.31 -6.66
C PHE A 55 2.39 -4.28 -5.52
N PHE A 56 3.13 -5.38 -5.42
CA PHE A 56 2.95 -6.38 -4.36
C PHE A 56 3.20 -5.79 -2.98
N GLU A 57 4.27 -5.02 -2.83
CA GLU A 57 4.57 -4.36 -1.56
C GLU A 57 3.45 -3.40 -1.17
N ARG A 58 2.93 -2.63 -2.13
CA ARG A 58 1.82 -1.72 -1.84
C ARG A 58 0.53 -2.46 -1.47
N ALA A 59 0.22 -3.56 -2.15
CA ALA A 59 -0.92 -4.41 -1.82
C ALA A 59 -0.78 -5.01 -0.41
N ARG A 60 0.41 -5.50 -0.06
CA ARG A 60 0.73 -6.04 1.27
C ARG A 60 0.51 -5.01 2.36
N LEU A 61 1.04 -3.81 2.18
CA LEU A 61 0.91 -2.73 3.16
C LEU A 61 -0.54 -2.25 3.33
N ASN A 62 -1.33 -2.20 2.24
CA ASN A 62 -2.77 -1.95 2.34
C ASN A 62 -3.52 -3.09 3.06
N GLY A 63 -3.08 -4.34 2.88
CA GLY A 63 -3.56 -5.49 3.64
C GLY A 63 -3.31 -5.35 5.15
N LEU A 64 -2.09 -4.95 5.53
CA LEU A 64 -1.76 -4.64 6.93
C LEU A 64 -2.60 -3.48 7.48
N ALA A 65 -2.81 -2.43 6.69
CA ALA A 65 -3.65 -1.30 7.09
C ALA A 65 -5.12 -1.68 7.28
N ARG A 66 -5.65 -2.59 6.46
CA ARG A 66 -6.98 -3.19 6.66
C ARG A 66 -7.07 -3.91 8.00
N ASP A 67 -5.99 -4.59 8.40
CA ASP A 67 -5.93 -5.32 9.68
C ASP A 67 -5.53 -4.43 10.87
N GLY A 68 -5.28 -3.13 10.65
CA GLY A 68 -4.85 -2.20 11.69
C GLY A 68 -3.40 -2.40 12.15
N GLN A 69 -2.57 -3.03 11.31
CA GLN A 69 -1.20 -3.47 11.61
C GLN A 69 -0.15 -2.77 10.73
N TYR A 70 -0.51 -1.67 10.07
CA TYR A 70 0.45 -0.90 9.28
C TYR A 70 1.29 0.00 10.20
N GLU A 71 2.60 -0.25 10.22
CA GLU A 71 3.57 0.45 11.08
C GLU A 71 4.34 1.57 10.35
N GLY A 72 3.98 1.88 9.10
CA GLY A 72 4.72 2.80 8.24
C GLY A 72 5.57 2.08 7.20
N GLU A 73 6.23 2.85 6.34
CA GLU A 73 7.19 2.30 5.38
C GLU A 73 8.54 2.12 6.09
N THR A 74 8.90 0.88 6.43
CA THR A 74 10.28 0.55 6.76
C THR A 74 11.10 0.66 5.49
N THR A 75 12.15 1.48 5.50
CA THR A 75 13.15 1.58 4.42
C THR A 75 13.57 0.18 3.96
N PRO A 76 13.84 -0.05 2.67
CA PRO A 76 14.08 -1.40 2.17
C PRO A 76 15.26 -2.03 2.91
N THR A 77 15.08 -3.24 3.43
CA THR A 77 16.18 -4.18 3.61
C THR A 77 16.82 -4.35 2.24
N THR A 78 17.96 -3.71 2.04
CA THR A 78 18.89 -4.01 0.96
C THR A 78 19.15 -5.51 1.05
N ALA A 79 18.65 -6.27 0.08
CA ALA A 79 19.07 -7.65 -0.10
C ALA A 79 20.51 -7.61 -0.64
N ASP A 80 21.47 -7.89 0.24
CA ASP A 80 22.77 -8.44 -0.14
C ASP A 80 22.60 -9.86 -0.70
#